data_AF-A0A0Q5HD23-F1
#
_entry.id   AF-A0A0Q5HD23-F1
#
_cell.length_a   1.000
_cell.length_b   1.000
_cell.length_c   1.000
_cell.angle_alpha   90.00
_cell.angle_beta   90.00
_cell.angle_gamma   90.00
#
_symmetry.space_group_name_H-M   'P 1'
#
loop_
_entity.id
_entity.type
_entity.pdbx_description
1 polymer ?
#
loop_
_entity_poly.entity_id
_entity_poly.type
_entity_poly.pdbx_seq_one_letter_code
_entity_poly.pdbx_strand_id
1 'polypeptide(L)'
;MAPASQRTEPGAARDGAPKDGQKLSKRQRRRRRKGPPPLAADRATLALHDLPPSLSAKLTEAERALRARSGADEAPPAAKGRRRRRGRGRGGVAAAAVAATHAAAMSTGMAKPAPARRIDRAEGDAARIPTYAALDLGTNNCRLLIATPTRPGQFRVIDAFSRIVRLGEGLGRTGSLAAGAMDRAVAALEICSQKLSAREISGARLIATEACRSAANGAEFIERVQRDTGLALEIVTRETEARLAVSGCGSLVDRSAKGAVLFDIGGGSTEIALLDLRRGASRRLSNHIVAWTSLPVGVVTLAERHGGRDVPPEVFERMIREVEEMIAGFPGAGKLDDLVGGEGFHLLGTSGTVTTLAGVQLELERYDRRQVDGLWLASADIDRLVGRIAGWSFEERVANPCIGSERADLVLAGCAILEAIRRVWPARTLRVADRGLREGLLTEMMVADGVWRRPAPTNARQTV
;
A
#
# COMPACT_ATOMS: atom_id res chain seq x y z
N MET A 1 -21.44 -40.66 -69.83
CA MET A 1 -20.59 -39.59 -70.37
C MET A 1 -19.51 -39.28 -69.34
N ALA A 2 -18.24 -39.40 -69.72
CA ALA A 2 -17.08 -38.79 -69.06
C ALA A 2 -16.52 -37.71 -70.04
N PRO A 3 -15.49 -36.90 -69.72
CA PRO A 3 -14.91 -36.42 -68.44
C PRO A 3 -14.72 -34.86 -68.45
N ALA A 4 -14.23 -34.17 -67.40
CA ALA A 4 -12.81 -33.75 -67.21
C ALA A 4 -12.72 -32.86 -65.93
N SER A 5 -11.95 -33.19 -64.89
CA SER A 5 -10.53 -32.80 -64.61
C SER A 5 -10.24 -31.31 -64.79
N GLN A 6 -9.76 -30.56 -63.79
CA GLN A 6 -8.34 -30.55 -63.39
C GLN A 6 -8.09 -30.07 -61.94
N ARG A 7 -7.09 -30.70 -61.32
CA ARG A 7 -6.34 -30.28 -60.12
C ARG A 7 -5.37 -29.14 -60.47
N THR A 8 -4.96 -28.35 -59.48
CA THR A 8 -3.56 -27.94 -59.24
C THR A 8 -3.40 -27.24 -57.88
N GLU A 9 -2.60 -27.83 -56.99
CA GLU A 9 -1.76 -27.16 -55.97
C GLU A 9 -0.29 -27.23 -56.47
N PRO A 10 0.75 -26.73 -55.77
CA PRO A 10 0.94 -25.49 -54.99
C PRO A 10 2.19 -24.71 -55.48
N GLY A 11 2.36 -23.44 -55.06
CA GLY A 11 3.54 -22.63 -55.38
C GLY A 11 4.11 -21.92 -54.14
N ALA A 12 5.32 -22.31 -53.75
CA ALA A 12 6.05 -21.81 -52.59
C ALA A 12 6.83 -20.51 -52.85
N ALA A 13 7.04 -19.79 -51.73
CA ALA A 13 8.13 -18.86 -51.39
C ALA A 13 8.21 -17.49 -52.08
N ARG A 14 8.19 -16.42 -51.25
CA ARG A 14 9.37 -15.57 -51.02
C ARG A 14 9.22 -14.63 -49.82
N ASP A 15 10.33 -14.54 -49.10
CA ASP A 15 10.63 -13.75 -47.91
C ASP A 15 10.38 -12.24 -48.06
N GLY A 16 9.83 -11.63 -47.01
CA GLY A 16 9.78 -10.18 -46.82
C GLY A 16 10.36 -9.80 -45.46
N ALA A 17 11.66 -9.53 -45.41
CA ALA A 17 12.34 -8.94 -44.26
C ALA A 17 11.86 -7.50 -43.98
N PRO A 18 11.75 -7.05 -42.71
CA PRO A 18 11.49 -5.64 -42.42
C PRO A 18 12.80 -4.83 -42.43
N LYS A 19 12.87 -3.79 -43.26
CA LYS A 19 13.94 -2.78 -43.24
C LYS A 19 13.56 -1.59 -42.35
N ASP A 20 14.42 -1.35 -41.36
CA ASP A 20 14.92 -0.08 -40.80
C ASP A 20 14.00 1.14 -40.62
N GLY A 21 13.85 1.51 -39.33
CA GLY A 21 14.61 2.65 -38.79
C GLY A 21 14.12 4.07 -39.10
N GLN A 22 13.01 4.49 -38.49
CA GLN A 22 12.72 5.93 -38.38
C GLN A 22 13.68 6.62 -37.40
N LYS A 23 14.59 7.43 -37.93
CA LYS A 23 15.49 8.31 -37.16
C LYS A 23 14.68 9.46 -36.53
N LEU A 24 14.68 9.54 -35.20
CA LEU A 24 14.14 10.65 -34.42
C LEU A 24 14.85 11.98 -34.75
N SER A 25 14.08 13.06 -34.85
CA SER A 25 14.59 14.41 -35.18
C SER A 25 15.51 15.00 -34.10
N LYS A 26 16.42 15.92 -34.48
CA LYS A 26 17.33 16.65 -33.56
C LYS A 26 16.58 17.34 -32.41
N ARG A 27 15.32 17.74 -32.60
CA ARG A 27 14.47 18.38 -31.59
C ARG A 27 13.92 17.39 -30.56
N GLN A 28 13.65 16.14 -30.97
CA GLN A 28 13.26 15.04 -30.07
C GLN A 28 14.45 14.54 -29.21
N ARG A 29 15.67 14.53 -29.76
CA ARG A 29 16.89 14.21 -29.00
C ARG A 29 17.24 15.25 -27.93
N ARG A 30 16.92 16.53 -28.15
CA ARG A 30 17.24 17.63 -27.21
C ARG A 30 16.27 17.70 -26.02
N ARG A 31 15.02 17.22 -26.18
CA ARG A 31 14.04 17.10 -25.07
C ARG A 31 14.32 15.93 -24.12
N ARG A 32 14.99 14.87 -24.57
CA ARG A 32 15.44 13.77 -23.69
C ARG A 32 16.71 14.10 -22.87
N ARG A 33 17.43 15.19 -23.19
CA ARG A 33 18.72 15.55 -22.55
C ARG A 33 18.62 16.61 -21.45
N LYS A 34 17.46 17.24 -21.24
CA LYS A 34 17.22 18.13 -20.10
C LYS A 34 16.17 17.49 -19.20
N GLY A 35 16.64 16.75 -18.19
CA GLY A 35 15.80 16.36 -17.07
C GLY A 35 15.25 17.59 -16.35
N PRO A 36 14.12 17.46 -15.64
CA PRO A 36 13.60 18.54 -14.80
C PRO A 36 14.62 18.88 -13.69
N PRO A 37 14.61 20.13 -13.17
CA PRO A 37 15.50 20.51 -12.07
C PRO A 37 15.18 19.68 -10.81
N PRO A 38 16.16 19.42 -9.94
CA PRO A 38 15.94 18.61 -8.75
C PRO A 38 15.04 19.39 -7.78
N LEU A 39 13.82 18.88 -7.60
CA LEU A 39 12.95 19.28 -6.50
C LEU A 39 13.13 18.29 -5.35
N ALA A 40 13.14 18.85 -4.15
CA ALA A 40 13.52 18.23 -2.87
C ALA A 40 13.08 16.77 -2.73
N ALA A 41 14.05 15.93 -2.38
CA ALA A 41 13.89 14.50 -2.16
C ALA A 41 12.73 14.20 -1.19
N ASP A 42 11.81 13.37 -1.68
CA ASP A 42 10.68 12.85 -0.94
C ASP A 42 11.18 12.00 0.24
N ARG A 43 10.89 12.45 1.45
CA ARG A 43 11.18 11.79 2.74
C ARG A 43 10.31 10.54 2.98
N ALA A 44 9.80 9.89 1.94
CA ALA A 44 8.81 8.82 2.04
C ALA A 44 9.40 7.40 2.16
N THR A 45 10.71 7.24 2.38
CA THR A 45 11.27 5.91 2.75
C THR A 45 12.57 5.94 3.55
N LEU A 46 12.73 6.94 4.43
CA LEU A 46 13.74 6.88 5.49
C LEU A 46 13.11 7.38 6.78
N ALA A 47 12.91 6.48 7.75
CA ALA A 47 12.98 6.77 9.18
C ALA A 47 12.81 5.50 10.04
N LEU A 48 13.72 4.52 9.90
CA LEU A 48 14.16 3.76 11.09
C LEU A 48 15.07 4.63 11.97
N HIS A 49 15.62 5.74 11.42
CA HIS A 49 16.60 6.60 12.08
C HIS A 49 16.04 7.77 12.90
N ASP A 50 14.73 8.04 12.89
CA ASP A 50 14.09 9.10 13.70
C ASP A 50 13.29 8.53 14.89
N LEU A 51 13.48 7.26 15.25
CA LEU A 51 12.81 6.65 16.40
C LEU A 51 13.57 6.94 17.70
N PRO A 52 12.88 7.26 18.81
CA PRO A 52 13.51 7.30 20.12
C PRO A 52 14.25 5.97 20.40
N PRO A 53 15.45 5.98 21.02
CA PRO A 53 16.29 4.79 21.19
C PRO A 53 15.58 3.59 21.85
N SER A 54 14.66 3.85 22.79
CA SER A 54 13.89 2.82 23.50
C SER A 54 12.94 2.05 22.58
N LEU A 55 12.32 2.73 21.62
CA LEU A 55 11.44 2.13 20.62
C LEU A 55 12.23 1.38 19.55
N SER A 56 13.32 1.96 19.08
CA SER A 56 14.23 1.29 18.15
C SER A 56 14.72 -0.04 18.73
N ALA A 57 15.05 -0.07 20.03
CA ALA A 57 15.44 -1.29 20.75
C ALA A 57 14.30 -2.32 20.84
N LYS A 58 13.09 -1.93 21.30
CA LYS A 58 11.91 -2.81 21.35
C LYS A 58 11.61 -3.44 19.98
N LEU A 59 11.78 -2.68 18.91
CA LEU A 59 11.52 -3.12 17.55
C LEU A 59 12.57 -4.06 17.01
N THR A 60 13.84 -3.75 17.24
CA THR A 60 14.95 -4.64 16.87
C THR A 60 14.88 -5.97 17.60
N GLU A 61 14.38 -5.97 18.85
CA GLU A 61 14.14 -7.18 19.63
C GLU A 61 12.98 -8.00 19.05
N ALA A 62 11.87 -7.35 18.72
CA ALA A 62 10.72 -8.02 18.11
C ALA A 62 11.04 -8.57 16.70
N GLU A 63 11.85 -7.87 15.91
CA GLU A 63 12.36 -8.34 14.61
C GLU A 63 13.29 -9.55 14.76
N ARG A 64 14.16 -9.56 15.79
CA ARG A 64 15.00 -10.73 16.11
C ARG A 64 14.16 -11.95 16.49
N ALA A 65 13.10 -11.76 17.28
CA ALA A 65 12.19 -12.84 17.66
C ALA A 65 11.48 -13.45 16.43
N LEU A 66 11.15 -12.65 15.42
CA LEU A 66 10.54 -13.12 14.17
C LEU A 66 11.52 -13.99 13.36
N ARG A 67 12.78 -13.54 13.22
CA ARG A 67 13.84 -14.29 12.52
C ARG A 67 14.16 -15.62 13.19
N ALA A 68 14.12 -15.67 14.53
CA ALA A 68 14.39 -16.89 15.29
C ALA A 68 13.30 -17.96 15.10
N ARG A 69 12.03 -17.55 14.90
CA ARG A 69 10.90 -18.49 14.72
C ARG A 69 10.75 -19.01 13.29
N SER A 70 11.36 -18.36 12.31
CA SER A 70 11.32 -18.73 10.89
C SER A 70 12.50 -19.61 10.44
N GLY A 71 13.37 -20.03 11.37
CA GLY A 71 14.60 -20.77 11.08
C GLY A 71 14.87 -21.98 11.98
N ALA A 72 13.84 -22.67 12.48
CA ALA A 72 14.03 -23.89 13.25
C ALA A 72 13.98 -25.13 12.34
N ASP A 73 15.11 -25.42 11.69
CA ASP A 73 15.56 -26.78 11.39
C ASP A 73 17.09 -26.83 11.63
N GLU A 74 17.51 -27.74 12.50
CA GLU A 74 18.88 -27.85 13.04
C GLU A 74 19.90 -28.36 12.02
N ALA A 75 21.13 -27.83 12.09
CA ALA A 75 22.35 -28.53 11.67
C ALA A 75 23.53 -28.21 12.63
N PRO A 76 24.45 -29.17 12.89
CA PRO A 76 25.28 -29.22 14.11
C PRO A 76 26.58 -28.40 14.04
N PRO A 77 27.30 -28.17 15.17
CA PRO A 77 28.37 -27.18 15.24
C PRO A 77 29.71 -27.73 14.75
N ALA A 78 30.38 -26.98 13.87
CA ALA A 78 31.74 -27.27 13.43
C ALA A 78 32.78 -26.35 14.10
N ALA A 79 33.60 -26.99 14.94
CA ALA A 79 35.02 -26.81 15.26
C ALA A 79 35.71 -25.42 15.36
N LYS A 80 36.39 -25.25 16.49
CA LYS A 80 37.32 -24.18 16.88
C LYS A 80 38.57 -24.10 15.98
N GLY A 81 38.97 -22.87 15.61
CA GLY A 81 40.23 -22.57 14.91
C GLY A 81 40.97 -21.33 15.43
N ARG A 82 41.87 -21.55 16.41
CA ARG A 82 43.12 -20.82 16.76
C ARG A 82 43.28 -19.30 16.53
N ARG A 83 43.52 -18.61 17.67
CA ARG A 83 44.35 -17.40 17.82
C ARG A 83 45.73 -17.54 17.16
N ARG A 84 46.20 -16.45 16.52
CA ARG A 84 47.62 -16.08 16.46
C ARG A 84 47.82 -14.58 16.71
N ARG A 85 48.94 -14.28 17.36
CA ARG A 85 49.34 -13.02 18.01
C ARG A 85 50.71 -12.62 17.42
N ARG A 86 51.03 -11.31 17.49
CA ARG A 86 52.31 -10.58 17.19
C ARG A 86 52.36 -9.92 15.81
N GLY A 87 52.84 -8.67 15.67
CA GLY A 87 53.39 -7.74 16.65
C GLY A 87 53.91 -6.43 16.05
N ARG A 88 54.01 -5.41 16.92
CA ARG A 88 54.95 -4.27 17.00
C ARG A 88 55.40 -3.54 15.72
N GLY A 89 55.07 -2.25 15.68
CA GLY A 89 55.90 -1.17 15.11
C GLY A 89 55.70 0.11 15.94
N ARG A 90 56.80 0.67 16.44
CA ARG A 90 56.91 1.83 17.36
C ARG A 90 57.03 3.15 16.59
N GLY A 91 56.68 4.25 17.27
CA GLY A 91 57.15 5.62 17.03
C GLY A 91 55.98 6.55 16.67
N GLY A 92 55.76 7.70 17.28
CA GLY A 92 56.49 8.46 18.28
C GLY A 92 55.85 9.86 18.35
N VAL A 93 55.43 10.25 19.56
CA VAL A 93 55.37 11.60 20.16
C VAL A 93 55.23 12.83 19.25
N ALA A 94 54.16 13.62 19.46
CA ALA A 94 54.25 15.02 19.88
C ALA A 94 52.85 15.61 20.15
N ALA A 95 52.68 16.13 21.36
CA ALA A 95 51.53 16.89 21.82
C ALA A 95 51.73 18.38 21.52
N ALA A 96 50.63 19.12 21.35
CA ALA A 96 50.53 20.50 21.79
C ALA A 96 49.06 20.88 22.00
N ALA A 97 48.71 21.07 23.28
CA ALA A 97 47.53 21.79 23.73
C ALA A 97 47.89 23.27 23.86
N VAL A 98 46.93 24.17 23.60
CA VAL A 98 46.90 25.50 24.24
C VAL A 98 45.45 25.84 24.56
N ALA A 99 45.24 26.25 25.81
CA ALA A 99 43.98 26.64 26.43
C ALA A 99 43.74 28.16 26.36
N ALA A 100 42.47 28.54 26.65
CA ALA A 100 41.90 29.75 27.28
C ALA A 100 42.77 31.03 27.43
N THR A 101 42.24 32.28 27.42
CA THR A 101 41.21 32.83 28.34
C THR A 101 40.95 34.34 28.03
N HIS A 102 39.87 34.88 28.63
CA HIS A 102 39.56 36.29 29.00
C HIS A 102 39.00 37.25 27.93
N ALA A 103 38.17 38.26 28.26
CA ALA A 103 37.27 38.57 29.38
C ALA A 103 36.42 39.82 28.97
N ALA A 104 35.44 40.18 29.79
CA ALA A 104 34.37 41.18 29.64
C ALA A 104 34.80 42.66 29.39
N ALA A 105 33.90 43.45 28.76
CA ALA A 105 33.07 44.52 29.40
C ALA A 105 32.89 45.85 28.61
N MET A 106 31.64 46.35 28.62
CA MET A 106 31.13 47.75 28.53
C MET A 106 31.22 48.50 27.18
N SER A 107 30.12 48.80 26.47
CA SER A 107 29.10 49.88 26.64
C SER A 107 29.53 51.29 26.19
N THR A 108 28.87 51.85 25.15
CA THR A 108 28.17 53.16 25.13
C THR A 108 27.74 53.56 23.70
N GLY A 109 26.56 54.20 23.56
CA GLY A 109 26.28 55.15 22.46
C GLY A 109 25.06 54.86 21.58
N MET A 110 23.95 55.58 21.82
CA MET A 110 22.65 55.50 21.15
C MET A 110 22.58 56.13 19.74
N ALA A 111 21.67 55.63 18.90
CA ALA A 111 20.81 56.44 18.03
C ALA A 111 19.46 55.74 17.75
N LYS A 112 18.35 56.43 18.03
CA LYS A 112 16.94 56.01 17.84
C LYS A 112 16.52 55.97 16.36
N PRO A 113 15.52 55.13 16.01
CA PRO A 113 14.47 55.54 15.08
C PRO A 113 13.08 55.60 15.73
N ALA A 114 12.25 56.47 15.16
CA ALA A 114 10.92 56.91 15.60
C ALA A 114 9.81 55.84 15.49
N PRO A 115 8.63 56.02 16.13
CA PRO A 115 7.65 54.96 16.29
C PRO A 115 6.84 54.76 15.01
N ALA A 116 6.94 53.58 14.40
CA ALA A 116 6.02 53.16 13.36
C ALA A 116 4.66 52.82 14.00
N ARG A 117 3.63 53.55 13.58
CA ARG A 117 2.23 53.35 13.98
C ARG A 117 1.84 51.88 13.86
N ARG A 118 1.35 51.34 14.97
CA ARG A 118 0.56 50.11 15.06
C ARG A 118 -0.60 50.21 14.06
N ILE A 119 -0.51 49.45 12.97
CA ILE A 119 -1.69 49.11 12.19
C ILE A 119 -2.13 47.76 12.77
N ASP A 120 -3.05 47.80 13.73
CA ASP A 120 -3.84 46.63 14.11
C ASP A 120 -4.69 46.25 12.90
N ARG A 121 -4.07 45.60 11.91
CA ARG A 121 -4.81 44.74 10.99
C ARG A 121 -5.21 43.56 11.85
N ALA A 122 -6.49 43.47 12.16
CA ALA A 122 -7.11 42.20 12.52
C ALA A 122 -6.65 41.18 11.47
N GLU A 123 -5.68 40.36 11.84
CA GLU A 123 -5.35 39.14 11.12
C GLU A 123 -6.61 38.29 11.20
N GLY A 124 -7.47 38.43 10.19
CA GLY A 124 -8.50 37.45 9.93
C GLY A 124 -7.79 36.11 9.83
N ASP A 125 -8.10 35.24 10.80
CA ASP A 125 -7.64 33.87 10.92
C ASP A 125 -7.55 33.26 9.51
N ALA A 126 -6.33 33.16 8.97
CA ALA A 126 -6.10 32.55 7.68
C ALA A 126 -6.41 31.07 7.88
N ALA A 127 -7.69 30.71 7.66
CA ALA A 127 -8.29 29.44 8.05
C ALA A 127 -7.29 28.31 7.89
N ARG A 128 -6.73 27.82 9.01
CA ARG A 128 -5.73 26.75 8.98
C ARG A 128 -6.34 25.58 8.23
N ILE A 129 -5.64 25.11 7.20
CA ILE A 129 -6.11 23.98 6.39
C ILE A 129 -6.25 22.77 7.35
N PRO A 130 -7.46 22.19 7.51
CA PRO A 130 -7.68 21.12 8.46
C PRO A 130 -6.83 19.90 8.10
N THR A 131 -6.35 19.20 9.13
CA THR A 131 -5.49 18.01 8.97
C THR A 131 -6.24 16.79 9.46
N TYR A 132 -6.25 15.73 8.66
CA TYR A 132 -6.96 14.50 8.95
C TYR A 132 -6.01 13.32 9.05
N ALA A 133 -6.36 12.33 9.86
CA ALA A 133 -5.59 11.11 10.00
C ALA A 133 -6.46 9.85 9.86
N ALA A 134 -5.95 8.85 9.15
CA ALA A 134 -6.56 7.53 9.04
C ALA A 134 -5.53 6.46 9.37
N LEU A 135 -5.86 5.61 10.33
CA LEU A 135 -5.03 4.47 10.73
C LEU A 135 -5.79 3.17 10.49
N ASP A 136 -5.15 2.20 9.83
CA ASP A 136 -5.65 0.84 9.71
C ASP A 136 -4.68 -0.15 10.38
N LEU A 137 -5.22 -0.94 11.30
CA LEU A 137 -4.56 -2.12 11.86
C LEU A 137 -5.16 -3.38 11.26
N GLY A 138 -4.49 -3.90 10.24
CA GLY A 138 -4.90 -5.13 9.57
C GLY A 138 -4.19 -6.38 10.08
N THR A 139 -4.55 -7.52 9.50
CA THR A 139 -3.96 -8.83 9.80
C THR A 139 -2.45 -8.87 9.56
N ASN A 140 -1.96 -8.22 8.49
CA ASN A 140 -0.54 -8.25 8.14
C ASN A 140 0.19 -6.95 8.48
N ASN A 141 -0.47 -5.80 8.29
CA ASN A 141 0.19 -4.49 8.27
C ASN A 141 -0.56 -3.49 9.16
N CYS A 142 0.20 -2.63 9.84
CA CYS A 142 -0.31 -1.43 10.50
C CYS A 142 0.11 -0.22 9.66
N ARG A 143 -0.82 0.67 9.31
CA ARG A 143 -0.51 1.87 8.52
C ARG A 143 -1.26 3.09 9.03
N LEU A 144 -0.65 4.25 8.81
CA LEU A 144 -1.20 5.57 9.11
C LEU A 144 -1.00 6.47 7.91
N LEU A 145 -2.01 7.26 7.56
CA LEU A 145 -1.90 8.42 6.68
C LEU A 145 -2.37 9.66 7.41
N ILE A 146 -1.62 10.74 7.26
CA ILE A 146 -2.00 12.08 7.69
C ILE A 146 -2.04 12.95 6.43
N ALA A 147 -3.15 13.65 6.21
CA ALA A 147 -3.37 14.39 4.98
C ALA A 147 -4.14 15.70 5.19
N THR A 148 -3.93 16.64 4.28
CA THR A 148 -4.66 17.91 4.19
C THR A 148 -5.47 17.95 2.90
N PRO A 149 -6.74 18.42 2.90
CA PRO A 149 -7.51 18.57 1.67
C PRO A 149 -6.84 19.58 0.72
N THR A 150 -7.08 19.41 -0.58
CA THR A 150 -6.58 20.31 -1.62
C THR A 150 -7.73 20.73 -2.54
N ARG A 151 -7.74 20.28 -3.80
CA ARG A 151 -8.86 20.49 -4.73
C ARG A 151 -10.04 19.59 -4.36
N PRO A 152 -11.27 19.87 -4.86
CA PRO A 152 -12.44 19.05 -4.59
C PRO A 152 -12.17 17.56 -4.85
N GLY A 153 -12.37 16.74 -3.81
CA GLY A 153 -12.16 15.29 -3.85
C GLY A 153 -10.69 14.84 -3.88
N GLN A 154 -9.74 15.74 -3.58
CA GLN A 154 -8.31 15.43 -3.51
C GLN A 154 -7.70 15.92 -2.20
N PHE A 155 -6.70 15.21 -1.73
CA PHE A 155 -5.89 15.58 -0.58
C PHE A 155 -4.41 15.33 -0.86
N ARG A 156 -3.56 15.96 -0.05
CA ARG A 156 -2.12 15.76 -0.05
C ARG A 156 -1.73 15.06 1.23
N VAL A 157 -1.03 13.93 1.11
CA VAL A 157 -0.42 13.24 2.24
C VAL A 157 0.74 14.09 2.76
N ILE A 158 0.76 14.36 4.05
CA ILE A 158 1.81 15.14 4.73
C ILE A 158 2.66 14.29 5.68
N ASP A 159 2.15 13.13 6.09
CA ASP A 159 2.89 12.12 6.84
C ASP A 159 2.27 10.75 6.56
N ALA A 160 3.11 9.72 6.62
CA ALA A 160 2.68 8.34 6.45
C ALA A 160 3.54 7.42 7.31
N PHE A 161 2.96 6.30 7.70
CA PHE A 161 3.67 5.21 8.35
C PHE A 161 3.08 3.88 7.85
N SER A 162 3.95 2.89 7.71
CA SER A 162 3.57 1.53 7.33
C SER A 162 4.58 0.56 7.94
N ARG A 163 4.08 -0.46 8.62
CA ARG A 163 4.91 -1.57 9.11
C ARG A 163 4.17 -2.89 9.04
N ILE A 164 4.90 -3.93 8.62
CA ILE A 164 4.45 -5.31 8.71
C ILE A 164 4.51 -5.72 10.18
N VAL A 165 3.36 -6.13 10.73
CA VAL A 165 3.20 -6.55 12.13
C VAL A 165 2.80 -8.02 12.25
N ARG A 166 2.23 -8.61 11.17
CA ARG A 166 1.72 -9.99 11.13
C ARG A 166 0.83 -10.30 12.36
N LEU A 167 -0.12 -9.41 12.64
CA LEU A 167 -1.01 -9.50 13.81
C LEU A 167 -1.82 -10.81 13.83
N GLY A 168 -2.25 -11.28 12.66
CA GLY A 168 -3.02 -12.51 12.53
C GLY A 168 -2.20 -13.78 12.35
N GLU A 169 -0.89 -13.76 12.59
CA GLU A 169 -0.07 -14.98 12.51
C GLU A 169 -0.57 -16.05 13.49
N GLY A 170 -0.82 -17.27 12.98
CA GLY A 170 -1.32 -18.39 13.76
C GLY A 170 -2.77 -18.24 14.25
N LEU A 171 -3.48 -17.16 13.89
CA LEU A 171 -4.84 -16.91 14.35
C LEU A 171 -5.80 -18.00 13.86
N GLY A 172 -5.67 -18.42 12.60
CA GLY A 172 -6.55 -19.45 12.03
C GLY A 172 -6.48 -20.79 12.76
N ARG A 173 -5.34 -21.10 13.39
CA ARG A 173 -5.11 -22.35 14.14
C ARG A 173 -5.43 -22.23 15.63
N THR A 174 -5.22 -21.06 16.22
CA THR A 174 -5.30 -20.87 17.68
C THR A 174 -6.58 -20.17 18.13
N GLY A 175 -7.28 -19.47 17.23
CA GLY A 175 -8.44 -18.65 17.55
C GLY A 175 -8.13 -17.38 18.35
N SER A 176 -6.86 -17.07 18.62
CA SER A 176 -6.43 -15.91 19.41
C SER A 176 -5.19 -15.23 18.82
N LEU A 177 -5.03 -13.94 19.08
CA LEU A 177 -3.84 -13.18 18.73
C LEU A 177 -2.66 -13.65 19.58
N ALA A 178 -1.54 -13.97 18.93
CA ALA A 178 -0.31 -14.34 19.62
C ALA A 178 0.29 -13.15 20.37
N ALA A 179 0.81 -13.39 21.59
CA ALA A 179 1.40 -12.34 22.42
C ALA A 179 2.48 -11.52 21.69
N GLY A 180 3.42 -12.20 21.00
CA GLY A 180 4.47 -11.51 20.24
C GLY A 180 3.93 -10.68 19.06
N ALA A 181 2.81 -11.08 18.46
CA ALA A 181 2.16 -10.32 17.39
C ALA A 181 1.48 -9.06 17.94
N MET A 182 0.82 -9.19 19.11
CA MET A 182 0.25 -8.05 19.83
C MET A 182 1.34 -7.05 20.25
N ASP A 183 2.48 -7.52 20.77
CA ASP A 183 3.59 -6.65 21.19
C ASP A 183 4.18 -5.85 20.01
N ARG A 184 4.36 -6.51 18.85
CA ARG A 184 4.78 -5.83 17.61
C ARG A 184 3.77 -4.78 17.14
N ALA A 185 2.50 -5.12 17.20
CA ALA A 185 1.43 -4.20 16.82
C ALA A 185 1.38 -2.98 17.76
N VAL A 186 1.45 -3.17 19.08
CA VAL A 186 1.53 -2.06 20.06
C VAL A 186 2.75 -1.18 19.77
N ALA A 187 3.93 -1.75 19.53
CA ALA A 187 5.12 -0.96 19.22
C ALA A 187 5.01 -0.17 17.90
N ALA A 188 4.22 -0.63 16.91
CA ALA A 188 3.86 0.13 15.72
C ALA A 188 2.87 1.26 16.02
N LEU A 189 1.87 0.99 16.85
CA LEU A 189 0.87 1.95 17.26
C LEU A 189 1.45 3.05 18.16
N GLU A 190 2.46 2.75 18.99
CA GLU A 190 3.22 3.76 19.75
C GLU A 190 3.84 4.83 18.81
N ILE A 191 4.40 4.43 17.66
CA ILE A 191 4.91 5.37 16.66
C ILE A 191 3.79 6.18 16.03
N CYS A 192 2.68 5.53 15.68
CA CYS A 192 1.51 6.21 15.15
C CYS A 192 0.99 7.27 16.12
N SER A 193 0.91 6.95 17.41
CA SER A 193 0.51 7.87 18.47
C SER A 193 1.40 9.10 18.53
N GLN A 194 2.72 8.92 18.48
CA GLN A 194 3.68 10.04 18.43
C GLN A 194 3.51 10.93 17.19
N LYS A 195 3.27 10.32 16.02
CA LYS A 195 3.03 11.07 14.77
C LYS A 195 1.74 11.89 14.83
N LEU A 196 0.71 11.34 15.46
CA LEU A 196 -0.57 12.03 15.67
C LEU A 196 -0.41 13.17 16.69
N SER A 197 0.27 12.95 17.82
CA SER A 197 0.46 13.95 18.86
C SER A 197 1.36 15.12 18.44
N ALA A 198 2.22 14.92 17.44
CA ALA A 198 3.10 15.95 16.90
C ALA A 198 2.36 17.00 16.04
N ARG A 199 1.04 16.87 15.84
CA ARG A 199 0.26 17.69 14.91
C ARG A 199 -1.11 18.01 15.47
N GLU A 200 -1.66 19.16 15.08
CA GLU A 200 -3.07 19.47 15.31
C GLU A 200 -3.93 18.71 14.29
N ILE A 201 -4.52 17.59 14.72
CA ILE A 201 -5.41 16.77 13.90
C ILE A 201 -6.86 17.23 14.10
N SER A 202 -7.50 17.71 13.03
CA SER A 202 -8.90 18.14 13.00
C SER A 202 -9.88 16.96 13.06
N GLY A 203 -9.50 15.81 12.51
CA GLY A 203 -10.29 14.60 12.55
C GLY A 203 -9.44 13.34 12.35
N ALA A 204 -9.63 12.34 13.20
CA ALA A 204 -8.93 11.07 13.12
C ALA A 204 -9.93 9.91 13.18
N ARG A 205 -9.71 8.90 12.32
CA ARG A 205 -10.37 7.59 12.44
C ARG A 205 -9.32 6.50 12.46
N LEU A 206 -9.36 5.69 13.51
CA LEU A 206 -8.41 4.61 13.76
C LEU A 206 -9.20 3.31 13.81
N ILE A 207 -8.91 2.39 12.89
CA ILE A 207 -9.69 1.16 12.73
C ILE A 207 -8.81 -0.09 12.89
N ALA A 208 -9.42 -1.17 13.35
CA ALA A 208 -8.88 -2.52 13.30
C ALA A 208 -9.82 -3.41 12.48
N THR A 209 -9.26 -4.37 11.73
CA THR A 209 -10.02 -5.20 10.78
C THR A 209 -10.06 -6.67 11.19
N GLU A 210 -10.04 -7.58 10.22
CA GLU A 210 -10.31 -9.02 10.34
C GLU A 210 -9.56 -9.71 11.49
N ALA A 211 -8.27 -9.41 11.74
CA ALA A 211 -7.54 -10.10 12.81
C ALA A 211 -8.12 -9.82 14.20
N CYS A 212 -8.43 -8.56 14.52
CA CYS A 212 -9.03 -8.22 15.81
C CYS A 212 -10.48 -8.67 15.89
N ARG A 213 -11.22 -8.62 14.78
CA ARG A 213 -12.61 -9.08 14.72
C ARG A 213 -12.75 -10.59 14.95
N SER A 214 -11.83 -11.38 14.42
CA SER A 214 -11.92 -12.85 14.43
C SER A 214 -11.25 -13.51 15.63
N ALA A 215 -10.43 -12.78 16.39
CA ALA A 215 -9.75 -13.32 17.57
C ALA A 215 -10.62 -13.27 18.83
N ALA A 216 -10.60 -14.34 19.62
CA ALA A 216 -11.29 -14.41 20.90
C ALA A 216 -10.81 -13.34 21.90
N ASN A 217 -9.52 -12.99 21.86
CA ASN A 217 -8.90 -11.93 22.67
C ASN A 217 -8.76 -10.59 21.92
N GLY A 218 -9.52 -10.40 20.82
CA GLY A 218 -9.45 -9.18 20.01
C GLY A 218 -9.86 -7.92 20.77
N ALA A 219 -10.95 -7.98 21.55
CA ALA A 219 -11.42 -6.85 22.34
C ALA A 219 -10.42 -6.46 23.45
N GLU A 220 -9.89 -7.45 24.17
CA GLU A 220 -8.83 -7.26 25.18
C GLU A 220 -7.59 -6.57 24.57
N PHE A 221 -7.20 -6.99 23.36
CA PHE A 221 -6.10 -6.37 22.66
C PHE A 221 -6.36 -4.89 22.32
N ILE A 222 -7.58 -4.53 21.90
CA ILE A 222 -7.95 -3.12 21.67
C ILE A 222 -7.90 -2.30 22.96
N GLU A 223 -8.36 -2.84 24.08
CA GLU A 223 -8.25 -2.19 25.39
C GLU A 223 -6.78 -1.97 25.80
N ARG A 224 -5.92 -2.96 25.53
CA ARG A 224 -4.48 -2.83 25.73
C ARG A 224 -3.89 -1.71 24.86
N VAL A 225 -4.26 -1.64 23.57
CA VAL A 225 -3.80 -0.57 22.68
C VAL A 225 -4.18 0.81 23.22
N GLN A 226 -5.43 0.98 23.66
CA GLN A 226 -5.88 2.25 24.25
C GLN A 226 -5.07 2.61 25.50
N ARG A 227 -4.83 1.65 26.38
CA ARG A 227 -4.07 1.84 27.62
C ARG A 227 -2.61 2.21 27.37
N ASP A 228 -1.95 1.50 26.47
CA ASP A 228 -0.51 1.59 26.26
C ASP A 228 -0.13 2.75 25.32
N THR A 229 -1.01 3.13 24.40
CA THR A 229 -0.71 4.12 23.34
C THR A 229 -1.61 5.35 23.33
N GLY A 230 -2.74 5.31 24.07
CA GLY A 230 -3.78 6.33 24.03
C GLY A 230 -4.68 6.29 22.79
N LEU A 231 -4.47 5.35 21.86
CA LEU A 231 -5.22 5.28 20.60
C LEU A 231 -6.51 4.45 20.74
N ALA A 232 -7.65 5.10 20.47
CA ALA A 232 -8.96 4.47 20.47
C ALA A 232 -9.26 3.86 19.09
N LEU A 233 -9.01 2.56 18.94
CA LEU A 233 -9.29 1.84 17.71
C LEU A 233 -10.71 1.26 17.72
N GLU A 234 -11.42 1.41 16.60
CA GLU A 234 -12.72 0.79 16.35
C GLU A 234 -12.53 -0.50 15.54
N ILE A 235 -13.09 -1.63 15.99
CA ILE A 235 -13.17 -2.83 15.15
C ILE A 235 -14.30 -2.63 14.15
N VAL A 236 -13.97 -2.44 12.88
CA VAL A 236 -14.97 -2.18 11.83
C VAL A 236 -15.65 -3.45 11.35
N THR A 237 -16.85 -3.30 10.78
CA THR A 237 -17.56 -4.42 10.15
C THR A 237 -17.00 -4.72 8.75
N ARG A 238 -17.24 -5.94 8.26
CA ARG A 238 -16.89 -6.34 6.89
C ARG A 238 -17.57 -5.46 5.83
N GLU A 239 -18.81 -5.07 6.05
CA GLU A 239 -19.52 -4.14 5.15
C GLU A 239 -18.81 -2.78 5.10
N THR A 240 -18.43 -2.26 6.26
CA THR A 240 -17.71 -0.99 6.38
C THR A 240 -16.38 -1.06 5.62
N GLU A 241 -15.61 -2.14 5.76
CA GLU A 241 -14.36 -2.33 5.01
C GLU A 241 -14.58 -2.32 3.49
N ALA A 242 -15.55 -3.11 3.00
CA ALA A 242 -15.87 -3.15 1.57
C ALA A 242 -16.30 -1.77 1.03
N ARG A 243 -17.13 -1.04 1.78
CA ARG A 243 -17.55 0.32 1.42
C ARG A 243 -16.38 1.31 1.42
N LEU A 244 -15.51 1.25 2.41
CA LEU A 244 -14.33 2.11 2.51
C LEU A 244 -13.32 1.83 1.38
N ALA A 245 -13.12 0.57 1.00
CA ALA A 245 -12.29 0.20 -0.14
C ALA A 245 -12.83 0.84 -1.44
N VAL A 246 -14.15 0.77 -1.67
CA VAL A 246 -14.80 1.44 -2.81
C VAL A 246 -14.64 2.96 -2.74
N SER A 247 -14.89 3.57 -1.59
CA SER A 247 -14.72 5.02 -1.38
C SER A 247 -13.30 5.49 -1.66
N GLY A 248 -12.28 4.75 -1.19
CA GLY A 248 -10.86 5.09 -1.36
C GLY A 248 -10.36 4.96 -2.80
N CYS A 249 -10.92 4.01 -3.56
CA CYS A 249 -10.52 3.77 -4.94
C CYS A 249 -11.35 4.53 -5.98
N GLY A 250 -12.40 5.25 -5.58
CA GLY A 250 -13.40 5.74 -6.54
C GLY A 250 -12.90 6.71 -7.61
N SER A 251 -11.78 7.41 -7.34
CA SER A 251 -11.11 8.25 -8.34
C SER A 251 -10.40 7.47 -9.46
N LEU A 252 -10.21 6.16 -9.30
CA LEU A 252 -9.55 5.26 -10.25
C LEU A 252 -10.54 4.42 -11.06
N VAL A 253 -11.84 4.49 -10.80
CA VAL A 253 -12.82 3.83 -11.66
C VAL A 253 -12.83 4.51 -13.03
N ASP A 254 -12.78 3.72 -14.10
CA ASP A 254 -12.98 4.22 -15.46
C ASP A 254 -14.41 4.76 -15.62
N ARG A 255 -14.52 6.04 -15.98
CA ARG A 255 -15.81 6.72 -16.16
C ARG A 255 -16.57 6.25 -17.40
N SER A 256 -15.89 5.60 -18.34
CA SER A 256 -16.50 5.03 -19.54
C SER A 256 -16.99 3.60 -19.33
N ALA A 257 -16.57 2.94 -18.25
CA ALA A 257 -17.00 1.59 -17.92
C ALA A 257 -18.47 1.56 -17.50
N LYS A 258 -19.14 0.46 -17.86
CA LYS A 258 -20.51 0.14 -17.49
C LYS A 258 -20.57 -0.70 -16.21
N GLY A 259 -19.47 -1.35 -15.83
CA GLY A 259 -19.35 -2.06 -14.57
C GLY A 259 -17.89 -2.26 -14.15
N ALA A 260 -17.71 -2.57 -12.87
CA ALA A 260 -16.40 -2.93 -12.34
C ALA A 260 -16.54 -3.92 -11.17
N VAL A 261 -15.55 -4.80 -11.02
CA VAL A 261 -15.36 -5.56 -9.77
C VAL A 261 -14.18 -4.95 -9.05
N LEU A 262 -14.45 -4.38 -7.89
CA LEU A 262 -13.44 -3.89 -6.97
C LEU A 262 -13.12 -4.99 -5.95
N PHE A 263 -11.85 -5.15 -5.63
CA PHE A 263 -11.45 -6.06 -4.57
C PHE A 263 -10.26 -5.54 -3.77
N ASP A 264 -10.25 -5.85 -2.47
CA ASP A 264 -9.13 -5.60 -1.55
C ASP A 264 -8.62 -6.95 -1.03
N ILE A 265 -7.40 -7.33 -1.43
CA ILE A 265 -6.77 -8.56 -0.94
C ILE A 265 -5.99 -8.21 0.33
N GLY A 266 -6.62 -8.45 1.48
CA GLY A 266 -6.06 -8.26 2.80
C GLY A 266 -5.18 -9.42 3.26
N GLY A 267 -4.74 -9.34 4.51
CA GLY A 267 -3.99 -10.43 5.16
C GLY A 267 -4.90 -11.58 5.61
N GLY A 268 -6.04 -11.26 6.23
CA GLY A 268 -6.98 -12.25 6.78
C GLY A 268 -8.26 -12.42 5.99
N SER A 269 -8.69 -11.37 5.28
CA SER A 269 -9.90 -11.34 4.47
C SER A 269 -9.63 -10.77 3.08
N THR A 270 -10.61 -10.97 2.19
CA THR A 270 -10.65 -10.37 0.86
C THR A 270 -12.04 -9.80 0.64
N GLU A 271 -12.13 -8.48 0.50
CA GLU A 271 -13.38 -7.79 0.21
C GLU A 271 -13.59 -7.73 -1.31
N ILE A 272 -14.82 -7.98 -1.78
CA ILE A 272 -15.20 -7.90 -3.19
C ILE A 272 -16.50 -7.10 -3.30
N ALA A 273 -16.53 -6.11 -4.20
CA ALA A 273 -17.70 -5.29 -4.47
C ALA A 273 -17.95 -5.17 -5.98
N LEU A 274 -19.19 -5.45 -6.39
CA LEU A 274 -19.65 -5.33 -7.77
C LEU A 274 -20.30 -3.96 -7.94
N LEU A 275 -19.81 -3.19 -8.90
CA LEU A 275 -20.27 -1.84 -9.20
C LEU A 275 -21.01 -1.83 -10.53
N ASP A 276 -22.27 -1.39 -10.52
CA ASP A 276 -23.04 -1.10 -11.73
C ASP A 276 -22.95 0.39 -12.06
N LEU A 277 -22.30 0.70 -13.18
CA LEU A 277 -21.97 2.06 -13.59
C LEU A 277 -22.73 2.48 -14.86
N ARG A 278 -23.75 1.71 -15.28
CA ARG A 278 -24.54 2.00 -16.49
C ARG A 278 -25.22 3.37 -16.46
N ARG A 279 -25.52 3.89 -15.26
CA ARG A 279 -26.09 5.22 -15.03
C ARG A 279 -25.03 6.32 -14.86
N GLY A 280 -23.76 6.00 -15.09
CA GLY A 280 -22.61 6.87 -14.89
C GLY A 280 -22.10 6.84 -13.45
N ALA A 281 -20.78 6.94 -13.29
CA ALA A 281 -20.14 7.04 -11.98
C ALA A 281 -20.55 8.35 -11.28
N SER A 282 -20.93 8.26 -10.00
CA SER A 282 -21.26 9.42 -9.17
C SER A 282 -20.12 9.73 -8.20
N ARG A 283 -20.18 10.90 -7.54
CA ARG A 283 -19.19 11.29 -6.51
C ARG A 283 -19.14 10.30 -5.33
N ARG A 284 -20.24 9.60 -5.04
CA ARG A 284 -20.30 8.55 -4.00
C ARG A 284 -20.37 7.20 -4.68
N LEU A 285 -19.20 6.65 -5.00
CA LEU A 285 -19.11 5.40 -5.75
C LEU A 285 -19.74 4.22 -5.00
N SER A 286 -19.71 4.24 -3.66
CA SER A 286 -20.35 3.23 -2.80
C SER A 286 -21.85 3.06 -3.05
N ASN A 287 -22.53 4.04 -3.65
CA ASN A 287 -23.96 3.95 -3.98
C ASN A 287 -24.23 3.09 -5.22
N HIS A 288 -23.18 2.76 -5.98
CA HIS A 288 -23.26 1.91 -7.16
C HIS A 288 -22.94 0.44 -6.86
N ILE A 289 -22.70 0.10 -5.59
CA ILE A 289 -22.52 -1.28 -5.15
C ILE A 289 -23.85 -2.02 -5.31
N VAL A 290 -23.88 -3.00 -6.21
CA VAL A 290 -25.05 -3.87 -6.45
C VAL A 290 -24.96 -5.20 -5.70
N ALA A 291 -23.75 -5.61 -5.32
CA ALA A 291 -23.47 -6.73 -4.44
C ALA A 291 -22.09 -6.56 -3.82
N TRP A 292 -21.88 -7.10 -2.62
CA TRP A 292 -20.57 -7.16 -1.98
C TRP A 292 -20.45 -8.40 -1.09
N THR A 293 -19.22 -8.86 -0.86
CA THR A 293 -18.88 -9.91 0.11
C THR A 293 -17.52 -9.62 0.74
N SER A 294 -17.25 -10.25 1.88
CA SER A 294 -15.92 -10.32 2.48
C SER A 294 -15.63 -11.79 2.75
N LEU A 295 -14.72 -12.34 1.96
CA LEU A 295 -14.28 -13.72 2.07
C LEU A 295 -13.35 -13.83 3.30
N PRO A 296 -13.51 -14.86 4.15
CA PRO A 296 -12.64 -15.08 5.30
C PRO A 296 -11.28 -15.71 4.88
N VAL A 297 -10.71 -15.18 3.80
CA VAL A 297 -9.42 -15.59 3.24
C VAL A 297 -8.65 -14.36 2.76
N GLY A 298 -7.40 -14.26 3.18
CA GLY A 298 -6.44 -13.28 2.70
C GLY A 298 -5.07 -13.95 2.53
N VAL A 299 -4.05 -13.17 2.20
CA VAL A 299 -2.73 -13.74 1.85
C VAL A 299 -2.08 -14.49 3.02
N VAL A 300 -2.30 -14.06 4.26
CA VAL A 300 -1.74 -14.73 5.45
C VAL A 300 -2.48 -16.02 5.72
N THR A 301 -3.80 -15.98 5.78
CA THR A 301 -4.61 -17.15 6.13
C THR A 301 -4.53 -18.24 5.07
N LEU A 302 -4.45 -17.89 3.79
CA LEU A 302 -4.27 -18.86 2.72
C LEU A 302 -2.85 -19.43 2.67
N ALA A 303 -1.82 -18.61 2.89
CA ALA A 303 -0.44 -19.09 2.96
C ALA A 303 -0.23 -20.05 4.15
N GLU A 304 -0.81 -19.77 5.32
CA GLU A 304 -0.73 -20.66 6.49
C GLU A 304 -1.38 -22.03 6.26
N ARG A 305 -2.47 -22.08 5.48
CA ARG A 305 -3.15 -23.35 5.16
C ARG A 305 -2.37 -24.23 4.18
N HIS A 306 -1.55 -23.62 3.31
CA HIS A 306 -0.90 -24.32 2.18
C HIS A 306 0.63 -24.20 2.18
N GLY A 307 1.24 -23.65 3.23
CA GLY A 307 2.69 -23.55 3.43
C GLY A 307 3.34 -22.25 2.93
N GLY A 308 2.92 -21.70 1.80
CA GLY A 308 3.32 -20.38 1.27
C GLY A 308 4.78 -20.23 0.77
N ARG A 309 5.74 -20.87 1.43
CA ARG A 309 7.17 -20.87 1.06
C ARG A 309 7.41 -21.71 -0.20
N ASP A 310 7.04 -22.99 -0.14
CA ASP A 310 7.19 -23.92 -1.26
C ASP A 310 5.80 -24.31 -1.74
N VAL A 311 5.38 -23.73 -2.86
CA VAL A 311 4.04 -23.90 -3.41
C VAL A 311 4.18 -24.49 -4.80
N PRO A 312 4.14 -25.82 -4.94
CA PRO A 312 4.18 -26.46 -6.25
C PRO A 312 2.88 -26.17 -7.03
N PRO A 313 2.88 -26.35 -8.37
CA PRO A 313 1.75 -25.97 -9.23
C PRO A 313 0.39 -26.55 -8.79
N GLU A 314 0.37 -27.79 -8.31
CA GLU A 314 -0.84 -28.46 -7.83
C GLU A 314 -1.38 -27.87 -6.51
N VAL A 315 -0.52 -27.34 -5.66
CA VAL A 315 -0.93 -26.61 -4.44
C VAL A 315 -1.41 -25.21 -4.82
N PHE A 316 -0.74 -24.55 -5.76
CA PHE A 316 -1.18 -23.25 -6.27
C PHE A 316 -2.59 -23.33 -6.89
N GLU A 317 -2.86 -24.35 -7.72
CA GLU A 317 -4.19 -24.57 -8.28
C GLU A 317 -5.24 -24.90 -7.20
N ARG A 318 -4.85 -25.63 -6.14
CA ARG A 318 -5.73 -25.90 -4.99
C ARG A 318 -6.08 -24.63 -4.22
N MET A 319 -5.12 -23.73 -4.01
CA MET A 319 -5.36 -22.42 -3.41
C MET A 319 -6.37 -21.62 -4.24
N ILE A 320 -6.26 -21.65 -5.58
CA ILE A 320 -7.19 -20.96 -6.48
C ILE A 320 -8.60 -21.52 -6.31
N ARG A 321 -8.76 -22.84 -6.41
CA ARG A 321 -10.06 -23.52 -6.30
C ARG A 321 -10.75 -23.28 -4.96
N GLU A 322 -9.99 -23.30 -3.86
CA GLU A 322 -10.53 -22.98 -2.54
C GLU A 322 -11.17 -21.58 -2.52
N VAL A 323 -10.53 -20.59 -3.13
CA VAL A 323 -11.07 -19.22 -3.21
C VAL A 323 -12.24 -19.14 -4.19
N GLU A 324 -12.19 -19.86 -5.31
CA GLU A 324 -13.33 -19.96 -6.26
C GLU A 324 -14.58 -20.53 -5.59
N GLU A 325 -14.44 -21.57 -4.76
CA GLU A 325 -15.54 -22.17 -3.99
C GLU A 325 -16.15 -21.15 -3.01
N MET A 326 -15.32 -20.33 -2.35
CA MET A 326 -15.82 -19.25 -1.49
C MET A 326 -16.56 -18.17 -2.29
N ILE A 327 -16.07 -17.82 -3.48
CA ILE A 327 -16.73 -16.86 -4.37
C ILE A 327 -18.04 -17.45 -4.93
N ALA A 328 -18.10 -18.74 -5.24
CA ALA A 328 -19.32 -19.41 -5.69
C ALA A 328 -20.44 -19.31 -4.63
N GLY A 329 -20.07 -19.25 -3.35
CA GLY A 329 -21.00 -19.02 -2.23
C GLY A 329 -21.48 -17.57 -2.08
N PHE A 330 -20.93 -16.60 -2.82
CA PHE A 330 -21.30 -15.17 -2.72
C PHE A 330 -22.66 -14.88 -3.39
N PRO A 331 -23.70 -14.54 -2.62
CA PRO A 331 -24.99 -14.17 -3.19
C PRO A 331 -24.88 -12.87 -4.00
N GLY A 332 -25.12 -12.96 -5.31
CA GLY A 332 -25.05 -11.80 -6.20
C GLY A 332 -23.75 -11.70 -7.02
N ALA A 333 -22.88 -12.72 -7.01
CA ALA A 333 -21.72 -12.78 -7.90
C ALA A 333 -22.09 -12.58 -9.39
N GLY A 334 -23.28 -13.03 -9.80
CA GLY A 334 -23.79 -12.90 -11.17
C GLY A 334 -24.47 -11.57 -11.52
N LYS A 335 -24.43 -10.55 -10.64
CA LYS A 335 -25.12 -9.26 -10.88
C LYS A 335 -24.59 -8.47 -12.08
N LEU A 336 -23.41 -8.82 -12.59
CA LEU A 336 -22.75 -8.16 -13.73
C LEU A 336 -22.48 -9.13 -14.89
N ASP A 337 -23.10 -10.31 -14.93
CA ASP A 337 -22.81 -11.36 -15.94
C ASP A 337 -22.99 -10.87 -17.38
N ASP A 338 -23.91 -9.93 -17.62
CA ASP A 338 -24.12 -9.31 -18.94
C ASP A 338 -22.96 -8.42 -19.41
N LEU A 339 -22.07 -8.03 -18.49
CA LEU A 339 -20.92 -7.15 -18.77
C LEU A 339 -19.58 -7.89 -18.75
N VAL A 340 -19.48 -9.00 -18.02
CA VAL A 340 -18.26 -9.79 -17.85
C VAL A 340 -17.71 -10.25 -19.22
N GLY A 341 -16.39 -10.17 -19.40
CA GLY A 341 -15.72 -10.45 -20.68
C GLY A 341 -15.83 -9.36 -21.75
N GLY A 342 -16.71 -8.37 -21.58
CA GLY A 342 -16.89 -7.24 -22.49
C GLY A 342 -15.90 -6.08 -22.29
N GLU A 343 -15.96 -5.08 -23.18
CA GLU A 343 -15.09 -3.89 -23.13
C GLU A 343 -15.52 -2.85 -22.08
N GLY A 344 -16.77 -2.91 -21.62
CA GLY A 344 -17.33 -1.99 -20.62
C GLY A 344 -17.07 -2.41 -19.17
N PHE A 345 -16.26 -3.45 -18.94
CA PHE A 345 -16.03 -4.05 -17.64
C PHE A 345 -14.53 -4.13 -17.33
N HIS A 346 -14.15 -3.82 -16.09
CA HIS A 346 -12.77 -3.94 -15.63
C HIS A 346 -12.68 -4.37 -14.18
N LEU A 347 -11.51 -4.88 -13.80
CA LEU A 347 -11.16 -5.13 -12.41
C LEU A 347 -10.45 -3.92 -11.81
N LEU A 348 -10.69 -3.66 -10.52
CA LEU A 348 -9.99 -2.63 -9.74
C LEU A 348 -9.49 -3.26 -8.44
N GLY A 349 -8.23 -3.66 -8.42
CA GLY A 349 -7.61 -4.28 -7.25
C GLY A 349 -6.91 -3.25 -6.38
N THR A 350 -6.94 -3.46 -5.06
CA THR A 350 -6.14 -2.69 -4.10
C THR A 350 -5.31 -3.59 -3.16
N SER A 351 -4.50 -2.95 -2.32
CA SER A 351 -3.62 -3.54 -1.31
C SER A 351 -2.34 -4.20 -1.86
N GLY A 352 -1.63 -4.91 -0.99
CA GLY A 352 -0.25 -5.33 -1.19
C GLY A 352 -0.03 -6.25 -2.39
N THR A 353 -0.97 -7.13 -2.69
CA THR A 353 -0.84 -8.11 -3.78
C THR A 353 -0.70 -7.43 -5.14
N VAL A 354 -1.70 -6.67 -5.56
CA VAL A 354 -1.71 -6.03 -6.89
C VAL A 354 -0.66 -4.93 -7.02
N THR A 355 -0.35 -4.22 -5.94
CA THR A 355 0.71 -3.20 -5.93
C THR A 355 2.10 -3.83 -6.03
N THR A 356 2.32 -5.00 -5.42
CA THR A 356 3.56 -5.78 -5.57
C THR A 356 3.69 -6.28 -7.01
N LEU A 357 2.63 -6.87 -7.57
CA LEU A 357 2.61 -7.32 -8.96
C LEU A 357 2.92 -6.18 -9.94
N ALA A 358 2.32 -5.00 -9.75
CA ALA A 358 2.64 -3.81 -10.53
C ALA A 358 4.13 -3.42 -10.44
N GLY A 359 4.70 -3.44 -9.24
CA GLY A 359 6.13 -3.16 -9.04
C GLY A 359 7.04 -4.14 -9.76
N VAL A 360 6.69 -5.44 -9.74
CA VAL A 360 7.43 -6.49 -10.48
C VAL A 360 7.26 -6.32 -11.99
N GLN A 361 6.06 -6.00 -12.48
CA GLN A 361 5.81 -5.75 -13.91
C GLN A 361 6.62 -4.57 -14.44
N LEU A 362 6.73 -3.51 -13.63
CA LEU A 362 7.51 -2.32 -13.95
C LEU A 362 9.02 -2.48 -13.70
N GLU A 363 9.45 -3.65 -13.19
CA GLU A 363 10.85 -3.96 -12.86
C GLU A 363 11.49 -2.91 -11.95
N LEU A 364 10.73 -2.42 -10.96
CA LEU A 364 11.22 -1.36 -10.09
C LEU A 364 12.32 -1.86 -9.15
N GLU A 365 13.44 -1.14 -9.12
CA GLU A 365 14.52 -1.35 -8.12
C GLU A 365 14.07 -1.05 -6.69
N ARG A 366 13.01 -0.24 -6.55
CA ARG A 366 12.35 0.06 -5.29
C ARG A 366 10.92 0.51 -5.56
N TYR A 367 10.01 0.12 -4.68
CA TYR A 367 8.60 0.50 -4.77
C TYR A 367 8.42 2.03 -4.90
N ASP A 368 7.72 2.46 -5.96
CA ASP A 368 7.34 3.85 -6.20
C ASP A 368 5.85 3.95 -6.48
N ARG A 369 5.11 4.42 -5.47
CA ARG A 369 3.65 4.63 -5.54
C ARG A 369 3.21 5.45 -6.76
N ARG A 370 4.01 6.41 -7.22
CA ARG A 370 3.62 7.32 -8.32
C ARG A 370 3.57 6.59 -9.67
N GLN A 371 4.27 5.47 -9.79
CA GLN A 371 4.29 4.63 -10.99
C GLN A 371 3.27 3.49 -10.89
N VAL A 372 2.97 3.03 -9.67
CA VAL A 372 2.07 1.91 -9.39
C VAL A 372 0.60 2.34 -9.32
N ASP A 373 0.29 3.44 -8.64
CA ASP A 373 -1.09 3.87 -8.40
C ASP A 373 -1.79 4.29 -9.69
N GLY A 374 -2.88 3.59 -10.03
CA GLY A 374 -3.66 3.80 -11.23
C GLY A 374 -3.13 3.11 -12.49
N LEU A 375 -2.06 2.30 -12.39
CA LEU A 375 -1.52 1.50 -13.48
C LEU A 375 -2.58 0.53 -14.02
N TRP A 376 -2.66 0.43 -15.35
CA TRP A 376 -3.46 -0.58 -16.03
C TRP A 376 -2.59 -1.76 -16.41
N LEU A 377 -3.05 -2.97 -16.10
CA LEU A 377 -2.45 -4.24 -16.50
C LEU A 377 -3.41 -4.98 -17.43
N ALA A 378 -2.93 -5.44 -18.58
CA ALA A 378 -3.72 -6.30 -19.44
C ALA A 378 -3.80 -7.71 -18.85
N SER A 379 -4.90 -8.41 -19.08
CA SER A 379 -5.12 -9.77 -18.59
C SER A 379 -3.94 -10.71 -18.93
N ALA A 380 -3.48 -10.67 -20.18
CA ALA A 380 -2.33 -11.47 -20.63
C ALA A 380 -0.98 -11.10 -19.97
N ASP A 381 -0.81 -9.85 -19.53
CA ASP A 381 0.38 -9.46 -18.75
C ASP A 381 0.34 -10.08 -17.36
N ILE A 382 -0.83 -10.11 -16.74
CA ILE A 382 -1.04 -10.71 -15.42
C ILE A 382 -0.79 -12.22 -15.49
N ASP A 383 -1.29 -12.91 -16.53
CA ASP A 383 -1.05 -14.35 -16.73
C ASP A 383 0.45 -14.67 -16.79
N ARG A 384 1.19 -13.91 -17.60
CA ARG A 384 2.65 -14.05 -17.70
C ARG A 384 3.35 -13.74 -16.38
N LEU A 385 2.91 -12.69 -15.69
CA LEU A 385 3.50 -12.25 -14.44
C LEU A 385 3.30 -13.27 -13.33
N VAL A 386 2.07 -13.75 -13.15
CA VAL A 386 1.72 -14.77 -12.15
C VAL A 386 2.45 -16.08 -12.47
N GLY A 387 2.46 -16.53 -13.73
CA GLY A 387 3.22 -17.71 -14.15
C GLY A 387 4.72 -17.60 -13.86
N ARG A 388 5.31 -16.42 -14.12
CA ARG A 388 6.73 -16.16 -13.80
C ARG A 388 7.00 -16.21 -12.30
N ILE A 389 6.18 -15.56 -11.47
CA ILE A 389 6.35 -15.53 -10.01
C ILE A 389 6.11 -16.90 -9.39
N ALA A 390 5.14 -17.67 -9.89
CA ALA A 390 4.88 -19.04 -9.46
C ALA A 390 6.04 -19.99 -9.81
N GLY A 391 6.80 -19.69 -10.88
CA GLY A 391 8.02 -20.42 -11.23
C GLY A 391 9.27 -20.04 -10.44
N TRP A 392 9.23 -18.96 -9.64
CA TRP A 392 10.36 -18.55 -8.80
C TRP A 392 10.49 -19.40 -7.54
N SER A 393 11.72 -19.81 -7.24
CA SER A 393 12.13 -20.30 -5.92
C SER A 393 11.86 -19.26 -4.84
N PHE A 394 11.77 -19.69 -3.58
CA PHE A 394 11.58 -18.77 -2.47
C PHE A 394 12.68 -17.70 -2.42
N GLU A 395 13.93 -18.09 -2.65
CA GLU A 395 15.09 -17.21 -2.64
C GLU A 395 15.03 -16.16 -3.76
N GLU A 396 14.56 -16.51 -4.95
CA GLU A 396 14.31 -15.54 -6.03
C GLU A 396 13.21 -14.54 -5.66
N ARG A 397 12.13 -15.01 -5.00
CA ARG A 397 11.08 -14.11 -4.49
C ARG A 397 11.61 -13.17 -3.41
N VAL A 398 12.46 -13.65 -2.52
CA VAL A 398 13.12 -12.84 -1.49
C VAL A 398 14.04 -11.79 -2.13
N ALA A 399 14.77 -12.16 -3.19
CA ALA A 399 15.71 -11.28 -3.88
C ALA A 399 15.02 -10.19 -4.71
N ASN A 400 13.76 -10.35 -5.08
CA ASN A 400 13.03 -9.34 -5.84
C ASN A 400 12.78 -8.07 -4.99
N PRO A 401 13.17 -6.87 -5.46
CA PRO A 401 13.07 -5.64 -4.66
C PRO A 401 11.64 -5.21 -4.27
N CYS A 402 10.63 -5.62 -5.04
CA CYS A 402 9.24 -5.28 -4.77
C CYS A 402 8.52 -6.31 -3.89
N ILE A 403 9.01 -7.56 -3.85
CA ILE A 403 8.47 -8.62 -2.98
C ILE A 403 9.18 -8.58 -1.63
N GLY A 404 10.50 -8.78 -1.62
CA GLY A 404 11.33 -8.82 -0.43
C GLY A 404 11.03 -9.99 0.51
N SER A 405 11.86 -10.13 1.56
CA SER A 405 11.75 -11.24 2.52
C SER A 405 10.43 -11.27 3.30
N GLU A 406 9.84 -10.10 3.58
CA GLU A 406 8.64 -10.02 4.43
C GLU A 406 7.35 -10.42 3.71
N ARG A 407 7.37 -10.60 2.37
CA ARG A 407 6.21 -11.02 1.57
C ARG A 407 6.47 -12.26 0.70
N ALA A 408 7.69 -12.76 0.63
CA ALA A 408 8.05 -13.88 -0.25
C ALA A 408 7.26 -15.18 0.05
N ASP A 409 6.84 -15.36 1.31
CA ASP A 409 5.98 -16.45 1.79
C ASP A 409 4.48 -16.22 1.52
N LEU A 410 4.07 -14.98 1.21
CA LEU A 410 2.66 -14.59 1.05
C LEU A 410 2.28 -14.31 -0.41
N VAL A 411 3.25 -13.99 -1.27
CA VAL A 411 3.00 -13.50 -2.63
C VAL A 411 2.23 -14.50 -3.50
N LEU A 412 2.50 -15.80 -3.36
CA LEU A 412 1.79 -16.83 -4.13
C LEU A 412 0.34 -17.00 -3.67
N ALA A 413 0.07 -16.92 -2.37
CA ALA A 413 -1.31 -16.89 -1.87
C ALA A 413 -2.07 -15.67 -2.43
N GLY A 414 -1.43 -14.50 -2.49
CA GLY A 414 -2.00 -13.33 -3.14
C GLY A 414 -2.29 -13.53 -4.63
N CYS A 415 -1.36 -14.16 -5.36
CA CYS A 415 -1.58 -14.51 -6.77
C CYS A 415 -2.74 -15.48 -6.93
N ALA A 416 -2.88 -16.49 -6.07
CA ALA A 416 -3.97 -17.45 -6.13
C ALA A 416 -5.35 -16.79 -5.91
N ILE A 417 -5.45 -15.88 -4.93
CA ILE A 417 -6.69 -15.11 -4.70
C ILE A 417 -7.02 -14.24 -5.92
N LEU A 418 -6.02 -13.56 -6.49
CA LEU A 418 -6.21 -12.76 -7.69
C LEU A 418 -6.68 -13.62 -8.87
N GLU A 419 -6.06 -14.77 -9.09
CA GLU A 419 -6.44 -15.69 -10.17
C GLU A 419 -7.87 -16.21 -10.01
N ALA A 420 -8.28 -16.57 -8.79
CA ALA A 420 -9.67 -16.96 -8.52
C ALA A 420 -10.67 -15.85 -8.89
N ILE A 421 -10.38 -14.61 -8.50
CA ILE A 421 -11.21 -13.45 -8.86
C ILE A 421 -11.25 -13.25 -10.39
N ARG A 422 -10.10 -13.38 -11.07
CA ARG A 422 -10.01 -13.23 -12.54
C ARG A 422 -10.73 -14.33 -13.30
N ARG A 423 -10.78 -15.56 -12.77
CA ARG A 423 -11.51 -16.69 -13.35
C ARG A 423 -13.02 -16.51 -13.21
N VAL A 424 -13.50 -15.99 -12.08
CA VAL A 424 -14.93 -15.71 -11.87
C VAL A 424 -15.40 -14.49 -12.66
N TRP A 425 -14.62 -13.41 -12.67
CA TRP A 425 -14.94 -12.18 -13.40
C TRP A 425 -13.85 -11.85 -14.43
N PRO A 426 -13.78 -12.58 -15.55
CA PRO A 426 -12.80 -12.31 -16.59
C PRO A 426 -12.97 -10.90 -17.15
N ALA A 427 -11.95 -10.07 -16.97
CA ALA A 427 -11.84 -8.75 -17.56
C ALA A 427 -10.60 -8.67 -18.46
N ARG A 428 -10.66 -7.79 -19.46
CA ARG A 428 -9.49 -7.52 -20.33
C ARG A 428 -8.39 -6.77 -19.60
N THR A 429 -8.76 -5.96 -18.61
CA THR A 429 -7.85 -5.10 -17.87
C THR A 429 -8.14 -5.11 -16.38
N LEU A 430 -7.07 -4.97 -15.60
CA LEU A 430 -7.07 -4.71 -14.18
C LEU A 430 -6.41 -3.35 -13.94
N ARG A 431 -7.05 -2.51 -13.15
CA ARG A 431 -6.44 -1.30 -12.64
C ARG A 431 -5.93 -1.52 -11.22
N VAL A 432 -4.71 -1.05 -10.96
CA VAL A 432 -4.05 -1.16 -9.66
C VAL A 432 -4.31 0.11 -8.86
N ALA A 433 -4.75 -0.05 -7.62
CA ALA A 433 -4.89 1.04 -6.66
C ALA A 433 -3.88 0.87 -5.52
N ASP A 434 -3.04 1.88 -5.28
CA ASP A 434 -2.31 2.03 -4.02
C ASP A 434 -3.09 2.97 -3.09
N ARG A 435 -4.41 2.72 -3.01
CA ARG A 435 -5.39 3.47 -2.22
C ARG A 435 -6.42 2.49 -1.73
N GLY A 436 -6.91 2.62 -0.51
CA GLY A 436 -7.91 1.70 0.03
C GLY A 436 -8.64 2.28 1.22
N LEU A 437 -8.75 1.49 2.29
CA LEU A 437 -9.50 1.85 3.50
C LEU A 437 -9.11 3.22 4.06
N ARG A 438 -7.80 3.52 4.17
CA ARG A 438 -7.32 4.81 4.71
C ARG A 438 -7.74 5.99 3.87
N GLU A 439 -7.57 5.91 2.56
CA GLU A 439 -8.02 6.96 1.64
C GLU A 439 -9.54 7.10 1.65
N GLY A 440 -10.29 6.00 1.83
CA GLY A 440 -11.73 5.99 2.08
C GLY A 440 -12.10 6.78 3.34
N LEU A 441 -11.46 6.46 4.47
CA LEU A 441 -11.67 7.14 5.76
C LEU A 441 -11.39 8.64 5.67
N LEU A 442 -10.25 9.03 5.10
CA LEU A 442 -9.90 10.43 4.89
C LEU A 442 -10.94 11.14 4.02
N THR A 443 -11.35 10.51 2.92
CA THR A 443 -12.34 11.07 2.00
C THR A 443 -13.69 11.25 2.68
N GLU A 444 -14.16 10.27 3.44
CA GLU A 444 -15.44 10.34 4.14
C GLU A 444 -15.45 11.43 5.22
N MET A 445 -14.40 11.55 6.04
CA MET A 445 -14.27 12.63 7.01
C MET A 445 -14.27 14.01 6.34
N MET A 446 -13.45 14.19 5.30
CA MET A 446 -13.37 15.46 4.56
C MET A 446 -14.70 15.81 3.86
N VAL A 447 -15.43 14.82 3.33
CA VAL A 447 -16.78 15.03 2.77
C VAL A 447 -17.78 15.43 3.87
N ALA A 448 -17.74 14.77 5.03
CA ALA A 448 -18.65 15.03 6.14
C ALA A 448 -18.47 16.45 6.67
N ASP A 449 -17.23 16.90 6.82
CA ASP A 449 -16.88 18.25 7.28
C ASP A 449 -17.08 19.32 6.20
N GLY A 450 -17.41 18.92 4.97
CA GLY A 450 -17.71 19.84 3.88
C GLY A 450 -16.50 20.62 3.37
N VAL A 451 -15.26 20.15 3.59
CA VAL A 451 -14.03 20.88 3.25
C VAL A 451 -13.86 21.19 1.75
N TRP A 452 -14.64 20.52 0.90
CA TRP A 452 -14.67 20.72 -0.54
C TRP A 452 -15.94 21.41 -1.06
N ARG A 453 -16.83 21.87 -0.17
CA ARG A 453 -17.96 22.70 -0.58
C ARG A 453 -17.43 24.07 -0.98
N ARG A 454 -17.83 24.57 -2.15
CA ARG A 454 -17.59 25.98 -2.47
C ARG A 454 -18.31 26.84 -1.44
N PRO A 455 -17.69 27.93 -0.93
CA PRO A 455 -18.43 28.95 -0.21
C PRO A 455 -19.61 29.37 -1.09
N ALA A 456 -20.81 29.44 -0.53
CA ALA A 456 -21.93 30.07 -1.23
C ALA A 456 -21.47 31.48 -1.66
N PRO A 457 -21.81 31.95 -2.87
CA PRO A 457 -21.58 33.35 -3.19
C PRO A 457 -22.32 34.16 -2.13
N THR A 458 -21.57 34.88 -1.30
CA THR A 458 -22.13 35.90 -0.42
C THR A 458 -22.83 36.90 -1.34
N ASN A 459 -24.16 36.88 -1.34
CA ASN A 459 -24.97 37.93 -1.96
C ASN A 459 -24.66 39.24 -1.22
N ALA A 460 -23.60 39.92 -1.66
CA ALA A 460 -23.29 41.26 -1.23
C ALA A 460 -24.25 42.21 -1.96
N ARG A 461 -25.16 42.79 -1.17
CA ARG A 461 -25.95 44.00 -1.41
C ARG A 461 -27.17 43.87 -2.33
N GLN A 462 -28.33 43.66 -1.71
CA GLN A 462 -29.50 44.51 -1.98
C GLN A 462 -29.72 45.43 -0.78
N THR A 463 -29.26 46.66 -0.94
CA THR A 463 -29.57 47.91 -0.22
C THR A 463 -29.18 48.97 -1.25
N VAL A 464 -30.03 49.79 -1.85
CA VAL A 464 -31.41 50.25 -1.62
C VAL A 464 -32.10 50.31 -2.98
#